data_AF-A0A3B9XHZ7-F1
#
_entry.id   AF-A0A3B9XHZ7-F1
#
_cell.length_a   1.000
_cell.length_b   1.000
_cell.length_c   1.000
_cell.angle_alpha   90.00
_cell.angle_beta   90.00
_cell.angle_gamma   90.00
#
_symmetry.space_group_name_H-M   'P 1'
#
loop_
_entity.id
_entity.type
_entity.pdbx_description
1 polymer ?
#
loop_
_entity_poly.entity_id
_entity_poly.type
_entity_poly.pdbx_seq_one_letter_code
_entity_poly.pdbx_strand_id
1 'polypeptide(L)' 'MFDIFFVSYRESNADKNWVDLKARFPEAQRIHGVRGIYNAYGEAAKQAKTPYFFTVDGDNRIVSSFDFSTKNLKLDFET' A
#
# COMPACT_ATOMS: atom_id res chain seq x y z
N MET A 1 -2.96 10.49 8.97
CA MET A 1 -3.17 9.92 7.62
C MET A 1 -1.92 9.15 7.29
N PHE A 2 -2.04 7.96 6.71
CA PHE A 2 -0.90 7.09 6.39
C PHE A 2 -0.65 7.11 4.89
N ASP A 3 0.59 6.96 4.46
CA ASP A 3 0.88 6.72 3.05
C ASP A 3 0.39 5.33 2.63
N ILE A 4 0.01 5.18 1.36
CA ILE A 4 -0.48 3.92 0.80
C ILE A 4 0.42 3.57 -0.39
N PHE A 5 1.12 2.45 -0.30
CA PHE A 5 2.00 1.95 -1.36
C PHE A 5 1.47 0.64 -1.93
N PHE A 6 1.12 0.63 -3.21
CA PHE A 6 0.84 -0.59 -3.96
C PHE A 6 2.15 -1.18 -4.47
N VAL A 7 2.52 -2.36 -4.00
CA VAL A 7 3.77 -3.04 -4.37
C VAL A 7 3.43 -4.12 -5.38
N SER A 8 4.05 -4.06 -6.56
CA SER A 8 3.79 -5.02 -7.63
C SER A 8 5.06 -5.40 -8.37
N TYR A 9 5.09 -6.62 -8.90
CA TYR A 9 6.18 -7.11 -9.72
C TYR A 9 5.69 -7.74 -11.02
N ARG A 10 5.09 -8.93 -10.96
CA ARG A 10 4.66 -9.71 -12.14
C ARG A 10 3.31 -10.38 -11.96
N GLU A 11 2.52 -9.91 -11.00
CA GLU A 11 1.17 -10.43 -10.76
C GLU A 11 0.28 -10.06 -11.94
N SER A 12 -0.43 -11.04 -12.51
CA SER A 12 -1.22 -10.87 -13.74
C SER A 12 -2.38 -9.89 -13.60
N ASN A 13 -2.84 -9.67 -12.37
CA ASN A 13 -3.93 -8.76 -11.99
C ASN A 13 -3.44 -7.42 -11.44
N ALA A 14 -2.13 -7.18 -11.33
CA ALA A 14 -1.57 -6.00 -10.67
C ALA A 14 -2.06 -4.67 -11.27
N ASP A 15 -2.14 -4.56 -12.60
CA ASP A 15 -2.56 -3.31 -13.23
C ASP A 15 -4.03 -3.01 -12.97
N LYS A 16 -4.88 -4.04 -12.99
CA LYS A 16 -6.30 -3.90 -12.65
C LYS A 16 -6.47 -3.49 -11.19
N ASN A 17 -5.81 -4.21 -10.28
CA ASN A 17 -5.88 -3.92 -8.84
C ASN A 17 -5.33 -2.52 -8.53
N TRP A 18 -4.27 -2.09 -9.21
CA TRP A 18 -3.73 -0.74 -9.10
C TRP A 18 -4.74 0.32 -9.52
N VAL A 19 -5.38 0.15 -10.68
CA VAL A 19 -6.41 1.09 -11.16
C VAL A 19 -7.58 1.15 -10.18
N ASP A 20 -8.05 0.00 -9.68
CA ASP A 20 -9.14 -0.08 -8.69
C ASP A 20 -8.76 0.63 -7.38
N LEU A 21 -7.53 0.44 -6.88
CA LEU A 21 -7.03 1.12 -5.68
C LEU A 21 -6.92 2.63 -5.91
N LYS A 22 -6.26 3.05 -7.00
CA LYS A 22 -5.97 4.45 -7.31
C LYS A 22 -7.24 5.26 -7.57
N ALA A 23 -8.29 4.63 -8.11
CA ALA A 23 -9.59 5.25 -8.28
C ALA A 23 -10.27 5.58 -6.94
N ARG A 24 -10.05 4.75 -5.91
CA ARG A 24 -10.62 4.95 -4.56
C ARG A 24 -9.76 5.82 -3.66
N PHE A 25 -8.44 5.71 -3.79
CA PHE A 25 -7.44 6.41 -2.99
C PHE A 25 -6.45 7.13 -3.91
N PRO A 26 -6.78 8.33 -4.43
CA PRO A 26 -5.97 9.07 -5.38
C PRO A 26 -4.56 9.43 -4.88
N GLU A 27 -4.33 9.40 -3.57
CA GLU A 27 -3.04 9.61 -2.90
C GLU A 27 -2.13 8.38 -2.93
N ALA A 28 -2.67 7.18 -3.20
CA ALA A 28 -1.89 5.95 -3.23
C ALA A 28 -0.77 6.03 -4.28
N GLN A 29 0.38 5.45 -3.97
CA GLN A 29 1.55 5.41 -4.85
C GLN A 29 1.83 3.97 -5.25
N ARG A 30 2.51 3.75 -6.38
CA ARG A 30 2.86 2.41 -6.86
C ARG A 30 4.36 2.24 -6.91
N ILE A 31 4.84 1.17 -6.28
CA ILE A 31 6.20 0.67 -6.41
C ILE A 31 6.12 -0.56 -7.31
N HIS A 32 6.72 -0.47 -8.49
CA HIS A 32 6.63 -1.50 -9.51
C HIS A 32 8.00 -1.97 -9.97
N GLY A 33 8.15 -3.28 -10.20
CA GLY A 33 9.35 -3.84 -10.82
C GLY A 33 10.56 -4.00 -9.90
N VAL A 34 10.40 -3.74 -8.59
CA VAL A 34 11.46 -3.96 -7.60
C VAL A 34 11.54 -5.44 -7.24
N ARG A 35 12.70 -6.06 -7.46
CA ARG A 35 12.91 -7.48 -7.17
C ARG A 35 13.01 -7.74 -5.67
N GLY A 36 12.07 -8.51 -5.14
CA GLY A 36 12.02 -8.96 -3.75
C GLY A 36 11.23 -8.01 -2.84
N ILE A 37 10.33 -8.56 -2.02
CA ILE A 37 9.39 -7.80 -1.20
C ILE A 37 10.08 -6.90 -0.18
N TYR A 38 11.19 -7.36 0.40
CA TYR A 38 12.02 -6.57 1.32
C TYR A 38 12.54 -5.28 0.66
N ASN A 39 13.02 -5.37 -0.58
CA ASN A 39 13.53 -4.20 -1.31
C ASN A 39 12.38 -3.23 -1.65
N ALA A 40 11.22 -3.76 -2.04
CA ALA A 40 10.05 -2.94 -2.33
C ALA A 40 9.56 -2.18 -1.09
N TYR A 41 9.55 -2.82 0.08
CA TYR A 41 9.24 -2.15 1.34
C TYR A 41 10.28 -1.08 1.70
N GLY A 42 11.56 -1.33 1.41
CA GLY A 42 12.63 -0.34 1.53
C GLY A 42 12.38 0.89 0.64
N GLU A 43 11.95 0.70 -0.61
CA GLU A 43 11.58 1.81 -1.50
C GLU A 43 10.34 2.57 -1.01
N ALA A 44 9.39 1.88 -0.38
CA ALA A 44 8.22 2.51 0.25
C ALA A 44 8.64 3.38 1.44
N ALA A 45 9.49 2.84 2.32
CA ALA A 45 9.99 3.57 3.48
C ALA A 45 10.77 4.84 3.09
N LYS A 46 11.53 4.81 1.98
CA LYS A 46 12.24 6.00 1.46
C LYS A 46 11.30 7.08 0.92
N GLN A 47 10.15 6.69 0.37
CA GLN A 47 9.17 7.60 -0.23
C GLN A 47 8.08 8.05 0.74
N ALA A 48 7.93 7.35 1.87
CA ALA A 48 6.97 7.67 2.90
C ALA A 48 7.20 9.09 3.44
N LYS A 49 6.10 9.84 3.55
CA LYS A 49 6.06 11.19 4.13
C LYS A 49 5.52 11.16 5.57
N THR A 50 5.05 10.01 6.00
CA THR A 50 4.44 9.77 7.31
C THR A 50 5.22 8.68 8.07
N PRO A 51 5.17 8.66 9.42
CA PRO A 51 5.93 7.67 10.21
C PRO A 51 5.52 6.22 9.98
N TYR A 52 4.32 5.99 9.44
CA TYR A 52 3.77 4.67 9.16
C TYR A 52 3.05 4.68 7.82
N PHE A 53 3.06 3.56 7.11
CA PHE A 53 2.40 3.42 5.82
C PHE A 53 1.79 2.03 5.69
N PHE A 54 0.83 1.89 4.78
CA PHE A 54 0.32 0.60 4.35
C PHE A 54 0.99 0.16 3.06
N THR A 55 1.19 -1.14 2.94
CA THR A 55 1.48 -1.79 1.66
C THR A 55 0.28 -2.60 1.21
N VAL A 56 0.02 -2.57 -0.09
CA VAL A 56 -0.97 -3.42 -0.75
C VAL A 56 -0.23 -4.24 -1.79
N ASP A 57 -0.28 -5.57 -1.66
CA ASP A 57 0.39 -6.48 -2.59
C ASP A 57 -0.31 -6.49 -3.96
N GLY A 58 0.47 -6.77 -5.01
CA GLY A 58 0.05 -6.63 -6.40
C GLY A 58 -1.15 -7.50 -6.77
N ASP A 59 -1.29 -8.64 -6.12
CA ASP A 59 -2.37 -9.59 -6.32
C ASP A 59 -3.63 -9.27 -5.49
N ASN A 60 -3.58 -8.29 -4.59
CA ASN A 60 -4.67 -7.94 -3.70
C ASN A 60 -5.58 -6.85 -4.29
N ARG A 61 -6.89 -7.09 -4.20
CA ARG A 61 -7.93 -6.09 -4.46
C ARG A 61 -8.54 -5.61 -3.15
N ILE A 62 -8.53 -4.30 -2.92
CA ILE A 62 -9.16 -3.72 -1.72
C ILE A 62 -10.68 -3.74 -1.86
N VAL A 63 -11.37 -4.42 -0.94
CA VAL A 63 -12.84 -4.48 -0.90
C VAL A 63 -13.45 -3.13 -0.54
N SER A 64 -14.67 -2.85 -1.01
CA SER A 64 -15.32 -1.54 -0.87
C SER A 64 -15.54 -1.11 0.57
N SER A 65 -15.67 -2.06 1.51
CA SER A 65 -15.86 -1.80 2.94
C SER A 65 -14.57 -1.47 3.71
N PHE A 66 -13.40 -1.70 3.10
CA PHE A 66 -12.13 -1.39 3.75
C PHE A 66 -11.75 0.08 3.53
N ASP A 67 -11.20 0.70 4.58
CA ASP A 67 -10.72 2.08 4.59
C ASP A 67 -9.38 2.17 5.32
N PHE A 68 -8.47 3.01 4.82
CA PHE A 68 -7.12 3.18 5.36
C PHE A 68 -7.06 4.20 6.51
N SER A 69 -8.19 4.73 7.00
CA SER A 69 -8.18 5.67 8.13
C SER A 69 -7.84 4.99 9.46
N THR A 70 -7.19 5.77 10.33
CA THR A 70 -6.81 5.36 11.70
C THR A 70 -8.00 5.13 12.63
N LYS A 71 -9.24 5.40 12.22
CA LYS A 71 -10.40 5.50 13.13
C LYS A 71 -10.67 4.22 13.92
N ASN A 72 -10.15 3.07 13.47
CA ASN A 72 -10.31 1.78 14.13
C ASN A 72 -8.97 1.12 14.55
N LEU A 73 -7.84 1.80 14.37
CA LEU A 73 -6.52 1.30 14.78
C LEU A 73 -6.29 1.63 16.25
N LYS A 74 -6.72 0.73 17.14
CA LYS A 74 -6.14 0.65 18.50
C LYS A 74 -4.73 0.09 18.36
N LEU A 75 -3.78 0.98 18.10
CA LEU A 75 -2.37 0.65 18.15
C LEU A 75 -1.94 0.79 19.60
N ASP A 76 -2.15 -0.27 20.37
CA ASP A 76 -1.61 -0.40 21.72
C ASP A 76 -0.12 -0.73 21.58
N PHE A 77 0.71 0.30 21.39
CA PHE A 77 2.15 0.16 21.51
C PHE A 77 2.50 0.28 22.99
N GLU A 78 2.55 -0.86 23.69
CA GLU A 78 3.24 -0.91 24.97
C GLU A 78 4.74 -0.68 24.72
N THR A 79 5.28 0.36 25.36
CA THR A 79 6.73 0.64 25.46
C THR A 79 7.35 -0.11 26.62
#